data_AF-A0A7Y0ACB6-F1
#
_entry.id   AF-A0A7Y0ACB6-F1
#
_cell.length_a   1.000
_cell.length_b   1.000
_cell.length_c   1.000
_cell.angle_alpha   90.00
_cell.angle_beta   90.00
_cell.angle_gamma   90.00
#
_symmetry.space_group_name_H-M   'P 1'
#
loop_
_entity.id
_entity.type
_entity.pdbx_description
1 polymer ?
#
loop_
_entity_poly.entity_id
_entity_poly.type
_entity_poly.pdbx_seq_one_letter_code
_entity_poly.pdbx_strand_id
1 'polypeptide(L)'
;MADIRALRAGCRYRVVRAFTDYDQRLHPVGETWEFIETHFLPYEDGLTLHVLLPNLPAVFRLQWRPEAQAAILNHFTTYVEAC
;
A
#
# COMPACT_ATOMS: atom_id res chain seq x y z
N MET A 1 10.88 -4.83 11.53
CA MET A 1 10.73 -4.92 10.06
C MET A 1 9.42 -4.25 9.71
N ALA A 2 9.50 -3.23 8.85
CA ALA A 2 8.42 -2.32 8.47
C ALA A 2 7.62 -2.94 7.31
N ASP A 3 6.81 -3.94 7.62
CA ASP A 3 6.09 -4.77 6.65
C ASP A 3 4.69 -4.21 6.39
N ILE A 4 4.17 -4.36 5.17
CA ILE A 4 2.76 -4.07 4.85
C ILE A 4 1.79 -4.88 5.74
N ARG A 5 2.24 -6.02 6.26
CA ARG A 5 1.51 -6.82 7.26
C ARG A 5 1.35 -6.14 8.62
N ALA A 6 2.08 -5.05 8.88
CA ALA A 6 1.94 -4.28 10.11
C ALA A 6 0.76 -3.29 10.08
N LEU A 7 0.11 -3.11 8.93
CA LEU A 7 -1.07 -2.28 8.81
C LEU A 7 -2.23 -2.87 9.62
N ARG A 8 -2.94 -1.99 10.34
CA ARG A 8 -4.08 -2.35 11.21
C ARG A 8 -5.39 -1.89 10.57
N ALA A 9 -6.31 -2.83 10.37
CA ALA A 9 -7.60 -2.55 9.74
C ALA A 9 -8.36 -1.47 10.53
N GLY A 10 -9.02 -0.55 9.81
CA GLY A 10 -9.70 0.61 10.36
C GLY A 10 -8.79 1.76 10.79
N CYS A 11 -7.46 1.63 10.66
CA CYS A 11 -6.54 2.74 10.89
C CYS A 11 -6.33 3.56 9.60
N ARG A 12 -6.25 4.88 9.77
CA ARG A 12 -5.93 5.81 8.70
C ARG A 12 -4.43 5.95 8.55
N TYR A 13 -3.97 5.92 7.31
CA TYR A 13 -2.59 6.12 6.93
C TYR A 13 -2.46 7.32 6.01
N ARG A 14 -1.30 7.97 6.07
CA ARG A 14 -0.89 9.06 5.18
C ARG A 14 0.38 8.67 4.46
N VAL A 15 0.42 8.95 3.17
CA VAL A 15 1.61 8.82 2.34
C VAL A 15 2.61 9.91 2.71
N VAL A 16 3.77 9.54 3.25
CA VAL A 16 4.88 10.45 3.58
C VAL A 16 5.97 10.46 2.51
N ARG A 17 6.01 9.41 1.68
CA ARG A 17 6.91 9.31 0.54
C ARG A 17 6.13 8.82 -0.66
N ALA A 18 6.22 9.55 -1.77
CA ALA A 18 5.52 9.16 -2.97
C ALA A 18 6.00 7.79 -3.49
N PHE A 19 5.07 6.99 -3.98
CA PHE A 19 5.36 5.71 -4.61
C PHE A 19 4.40 5.45 -5.77
N THR A 20 4.80 4.58 -6.68
CA THR A 20 3.98 4.16 -7.81
C THR A 20 3.57 2.71 -7.61
N ASP A 21 2.28 2.44 -7.77
CA ASP A 21 1.73 1.09 -7.68
C ASP A 21 1.94 0.30 -8.98
N TYR A 22 1.41 -0.93 -9.03
CA TYR A 22 1.49 -1.78 -10.22
C TYR A 22 0.68 -1.20 -11.41
N ASP A 23 -0.40 -0.49 -11.14
CA ASP A 23 -1.26 0.15 -12.15
C ASP A 23 -0.67 1.45 -12.72
N GLN A 24 0.61 1.75 -12.42
CA GLN A 24 1.28 3.01 -12.77
C GLN A 24 0.64 4.24 -12.13
N ARG A 25 -0.18 4.06 -11.08
CA ARG A 25 -0.76 5.17 -10.34
C ARG A 25 0.27 5.71 -9.35
N LEU A 26 0.53 7.01 -9.45
CA LEU A 26 1.34 7.73 -8.47
C LEU A 26 0.49 8.03 -7.22
N HIS A 27 1.00 7.62 -6.06
CA HIS A 27 0.52 8.01 -4.75
C HIS A 27 1.35 9.18 -4.22
N PRO A 28 0.83 10.42 -4.24
CA PRO A 28 1.59 11.59 -3.82
C PRO A 28 1.71 11.70 -2.29
N VAL A 29 2.76 12.39 -1.83
CA VAL A 29 2.90 12.76 -0.43
C VAL A 29 1.70 13.58 0.02
N GLY A 30 1.13 13.22 1.17
CA GLY A 30 -0.08 13.81 1.73
C GLY A 30 -1.37 13.09 1.37
N GLU A 31 -1.37 12.13 0.44
CA GLU A 31 -2.53 11.27 0.20
C GLU A 31 -2.87 10.48 1.47
N THR A 32 -4.15 10.41 1.82
CA THR A 32 -4.61 9.68 3.01
C THR A 32 -5.69 8.68 2.68
N TRP A 33 -5.64 7.53 3.32
CA TRP A 33 -6.58 6.43 3.12
C TRP A 33 -6.70 5.60 4.39
N GLU A 34 -7.83 4.93 4.59
CA GLU A 34 -8.01 3.97 5.67
C GLU A 34 -7.71 2.56 5.19
N PHE A 35 -6.94 1.80 5.98
CA PHE A 35 -6.63 0.42 5.64
C PHE A 35 -7.82 -0.49 5.97
N ILE A 36 -8.23 -1.33 5.02
CA ILE A 36 -9.29 -2.33 5.23
C ILE A 36 -8.66 -3.72 5.38
N GLU A 37 -8.07 -4.24 4.32
CA GLU A 37 -7.46 -5.58 4.30
C GLU A 37 -6.43 -5.72 3.17
N THR A 38 -5.63 -6.78 3.23
CA THR A 38 -4.70 -7.18 2.16
C THR A 38 -5.04 -8.56 1.64
N HIS A 39 -5.02 -8.75 0.33
CA HIS A 39 -5.11 -10.05 -0.32
C HIS A 39 -3.83 -10.35 -1.11
N PHE A 40 -3.19 -11.48 -0.85
CA PHE A 40 -1.99 -11.91 -1.55
C PHE A 40 -2.31 -13.04 -2.54
N LEU A 41 -1.85 -12.89 -3.78
CA LEU A 41 -1.98 -13.83 -4.89
C LEU A 41 -0.60 -14.49 -5.14
N PRO A 42 -0.35 -15.71 -4.62
CA PRO A 42 0.97 -16.32 -4.63
C PRO A 42 1.56 -16.55 -6.03
N TYR A 43 0.72 -16.84 -7.02
CA TYR A 43 1.17 -17.13 -8.38
C TYR A 43 1.69 -15.90 -9.14
N GLU A 44 1.21 -14.70 -8.77
CA GLU A 44 1.54 -13.45 -9.44
C GLU A 44 2.54 -12.61 -8.64
N ASP A 45 2.92 -13.09 -7.44
CA ASP A 45 3.54 -12.29 -6.38
C ASP A 45 2.75 -10.99 -6.11
N GLY A 46 1.44 -11.03 -6.36
CA GLY A 46 0.58 -9.87 -6.35
C GLY A 46 0.03 -9.62 -4.95
N LEU A 47 0.13 -8.39 -4.47
CA LEU A 47 -0.50 -7.94 -3.25
C LEU A 47 -1.53 -6.86 -3.58
N THR A 48 -2.77 -7.14 -3.21
CA THR A 48 -3.90 -6.24 -3.37
C THR A 48 -4.20 -5.61 -2.01
N LEU A 49 -4.03 -4.30 -1.91
CA LEU A 49 -4.32 -3.50 -0.72
C LEU A 49 -5.69 -2.85 -0.88
N HIS A 50 -6.65 -3.27 -0.06
CA HIS A 50 -7.97 -2.67 -0.01
C HIS A 50 -7.98 -1.50 0.96
N VAL A 51 -8.38 -0.33 0.48
CA VAL A 51 -8.39 0.90 1.26
C VAL A 51 -9.68 1.69 1.04
N LEU A 52 -9.98 2.57 1.99
CA LEU A 52 -11.04 3.56 1.86
C LEU A 52 -10.40 4.95 1.69
N LEU A 53 -10.49 5.51 0.49
CA LEU A 53 -10.28 6.94 0.29
C LEU A 53 -11.45 7.70 0.93
N PRO A 54 -11.32 9.02 1.22
CA PRO A 54 -12.26 9.77 2.06
C PRO A 54 -13.75 9.52 1.82
N ASN A 55 -14.19 9.14 0.61
CA ASN A 55 -15.55 8.68 0.33
C ASN A 55 -15.62 7.57 -0.75
N LEU A 56 -14.56 6.82 -1.00
CA LEU A 56 -14.54 5.84 -2.09
C LEU A 56 -13.67 4.62 -1.76
N PRO A 57 -14.21 3.39 -1.84
CA PRO A 57 -13.41 2.18 -1.79
C PRO A 57 -12.41 2.19 -2.95
N ALA A 58 -11.15 1.97 -2.65
CA ALA A 58 -10.09 1.87 -3.65
C ALA A 58 -9.23 0.65 -3.38
N VAL A 59 -8.53 0.21 -4.42
CA VAL A 59 -7.66 -0.95 -4.38
C VAL A 59 -6.32 -0.53 -4.97
N PHE A 60 -5.24 -0.75 -4.23
CA PHE A 60 -3.88 -0.53 -4.71
C PHE A 60 -3.23 -1.89 -4.96
N ARG A 61 -2.76 -2.12 -6.18
CA ARG A 61 -2.10 -3.37 -6.57
C ARG A 61 -0.60 -3.16 -6.52
N LEU A 62 0.10 -4.06 -5.85
CA LEU A 62 1.55 -4.04 -5.69
C LEU A 62 2.09 -5.41 -6.08
N GLN A 63 3.30 -5.48 -6.63
CA GLN A 63 3.93 -6.75 -6.97
C GLN A 63 5.22 -6.94 -6.19
N TRP A 64 5.34 -8.08 -5.51
CA TRP A 64 6.47 -8.46 -4.68
C TRP A 64 7.62 -9.05 -5.51
N ARG A 65 8.05 -8.30 -6.53
CA ARG A 65 9.22 -8.64 -7.35
C ARG A 65 10.35 -7.63 -7.20
N PRO A 66 11.63 -8.06 -7.18
CA PRO A 66 12.78 -7.17 -7.04
C PRO A 66 12.80 -6.03 -8.06
N GLU A 67 12.42 -6.32 -9.30
CA GLU A 67 12.33 -5.38 -10.41
C GLU A 67 11.08 -4.48 -10.39
N ALA A 68 10.18 -4.71 -9.43
CA ALA A 68 8.90 -4.01 -9.29
C ALA A 68 8.81 -3.32 -7.91
N GLN A 69 7.77 -3.60 -7.12
CA GLN A 69 7.50 -2.90 -5.87
C GLN A 69 8.00 -3.64 -4.61
N ALA A 70 8.85 -4.67 -4.72
CA ALA A 70 9.36 -5.39 -3.54
C ALA A 70 10.09 -4.47 -2.55
N ALA A 71 10.85 -3.47 -3.04
CA ALA A 71 11.51 -2.49 -2.17
C ALA A 71 10.50 -1.61 -1.39
N ILE A 72 9.37 -1.27 -2.02
CA ILE A 72 8.29 -0.51 -1.39
C ILE A 72 7.59 -1.38 -0.34
N LEU A 73 7.26 -2.63 -0.68
CA LEU A 73 6.57 -3.58 0.20
C LEU A 73 7.41 -3.93 1.45
N ASN A 74 8.72 -4.15 1.29
CA ASN A 74 9.63 -4.48 2.39
C ASN A 74 9.86 -3.30 3.36
N HIS A 75 9.55 -2.07 2.92
CA HIS A 75 9.73 -0.85 3.69
C HIS A 75 8.45 -0.01 3.73
N PHE A 76 7.29 -0.66 3.69
CA PHE A 76 6.01 0.03 3.43
C PHE A 76 5.72 1.12 4.47
N THR A 77 6.06 0.90 5.74
CA THR A 77 5.87 1.91 6.80
C THR A 77 6.86 3.08 6.74
N THR A 78 7.76 3.11 5.75
CA THR A 78 8.58 4.30 5.43
C THR A 78 7.92 5.16 4.34
N TYR A 79 6.96 4.59 3.62
CA TYR A 79 6.15 5.29 2.63
C TYR A 79 4.86 5.83 3.21
N VAL A 80 4.32 5.14 4.22
CA VAL A 80 3.11 5.55 4.92
C VAL A 80 3.27 5.56 6.44
N GLU A 81 2.60 6.49 7.09
CA GLU A 81 2.53 6.59 8.56
C GLU A 81 1.07 6.57 9.03
N ALA A 82 0.82 6.10 10.25
CA ALA A 82 -0.51 6.16 10.86
C ALA A 82 -0.83 7.60 11.29
N CYS A 83 -2.05 8.05 11.02
CA CYS A 83 -2.59 9.33 11.46
C CYS A 83 -3.22 9.26 12.85
#